data_AF-A0AAE7J2W8-F1
#
_entry.id   AF-A0AAE7J2W8-F1
#
_cell.length_a   1.000
_cell.length_b   1.000
_cell.length_c   1.000
_cell.angle_alpha   90.00
_cell.angle_beta   90.00
_cell.angle_gamma   90.00
#
_symmetry.space_group_name_H-M   'P 1'
#
loop_
_entity.id
_entity.type
_entity.pdbx_description
1 polymer ?
#
loop_
_entity_poly.entity_id
_entity_poly.type
_entity_poly.pdbx_seq_one_letter_code
_entity_poly.pdbx_strand_id
1 'polypeptide(L)'
;MSDQLEKGFATFVRLAEENPYTGTPEQIVTLCLGIDATATRLKRPTFSLFREETGINDKVFSKLRVIGKTLKQLTDKERRDVVKGLPASYSTIHVLCSLTPAELVTGIRSKSITPATSVSAARAYAKQVRFPALAATDGDKGRWGAKQEHLWSVFRPEETPLAGKASKALEEALRRVCQEHGVVLRQATTAGIASLREEERRKRAAFWREVLEGELTHKWFLQLPEDVKKQFNLKTIDEVRDTPLRQFTGFLIKTDGGRDKFWETHGQAYVSKVQYLMASIEDRAQRYNYKLRLEEVLGKRKELAIWNNTILKRSGLL
;
A
#
# COMPACT_ATOMS: atom_id res chain seq x y z
N MET A 1 3.55 20.28 37.63
CA MET A 1 3.44 19.63 36.29
C MET A 1 3.20 18.11 36.37
N SER A 2 3.38 17.44 37.52
CA SER A 2 3.14 15.98 37.65
C SER A 2 1.66 15.61 37.79
N ASP A 3 0.88 16.38 38.54
CA ASP A 3 -0.51 16.04 38.89
C ASP A 3 -1.48 15.97 37.69
N GLN A 4 -1.31 16.82 36.66
CA GLN A 4 -2.10 16.73 35.42
C GLN A 4 -1.69 15.53 34.55
N LEU A 5 -0.42 15.14 34.61
CA LEU A 5 0.12 14.02 33.84
C LEU A 5 -0.30 12.69 34.47
N GLU A 6 -0.26 12.60 35.80
CA GLU A 6 -0.77 11.50 36.62
C GLU A 6 -2.28 11.31 36.46
N LYS A 7 -3.07 12.40 36.51
CA LYS A 7 -4.51 12.35 36.20
C LYS A 7 -4.80 11.87 34.78
N GLY A 8 -4.03 12.35 33.80
CA GLY A 8 -4.13 11.88 32.42
C GLY A 8 -3.76 10.40 32.26
N PHE A 9 -2.80 9.93 33.04
CA PHE A 9 -2.34 8.55 33.08
C PHE A 9 -3.39 7.61 33.67
N ALA A 10 -3.89 7.90 34.87
CA ALA A 10 -4.97 7.15 35.50
C ALA A 10 -6.22 7.08 34.62
N THR A 11 -6.55 8.18 33.93
CA THR A 11 -7.68 8.23 32.98
C THR A 11 -7.46 7.29 31.79
N PHE A 12 -6.23 7.19 31.28
CA PHE A 12 -5.92 6.34 30.12
C PHE A 12 -5.84 4.85 30.47
N VAL A 13 -5.26 4.52 31.63
CA VAL A 13 -5.25 3.14 32.15
C VAL A 13 -6.69 2.68 32.38
N ARG A 14 -7.52 3.49 33.04
CA ARG A 14 -8.94 3.22 33.22
C ARG A 14 -9.68 3.06 31.89
N LEU A 15 -9.37 3.88 30.88
CA LEU A 15 -9.94 3.72 29.54
C LEU A 15 -9.59 2.37 28.93
N ALA A 16 -8.35 1.91 29.08
CA ALA A 16 -7.88 0.61 28.58
C ALA A 16 -8.50 -0.57 29.32
N GLU A 17 -8.75 -0.44 30.63
CA GLU A 17 -9.43 -1.44 31.45
C GLU A 17 -10.93 -1.54 31.10
N GLU A 18 -11.62 -0.40 30.98
CA GLU A 18 -13.06 -0.35 30.65
C GLU A 18 -13.36 -0.80 29.21
N ASN A 19 -12.37 -0.70 28.31
CA ASN A 19 -12.53 -0.96 26.88
C ASN A 19 -11.48 -1.97 26.37
N PRO A 20 -11.64 -3.27 26.66
CA PRO A 20 -10.66 -4.27 26.24
C PRO A 20 -10.64 -4.43 24.72
N TYR A 21 -9.45 -4.70 24.16
CA TYR A 21 -9.28 -4.97 22.72
C TYR A 21 -9.84 -6.36 22.28
N THR A 22 -10.34 -7.14 23.23
CA THR A 22 -11.05 -8.42 23.06
C THR A 22 -12.56 -8.29 23.30
N GLY A 23 -13.06 -7.07 23.56
CA GLY A 23 -14.47 -6.81 23.83
C GLY A 23 -15.30 -6.59 22.57
N THR A 24 -16.40 -5.84 22.74
CA THR A 24 -17.31 -5.44 21.66
C THR A 24 -16.64 -4.52 20.64
N PRO A 25 -17.16 -4.41 19.41
CA PRO A 25 -16.67 -3.43 18.43
C PRO A 25 -16.63 -2.00 18.99
N GLU A 26 -17.64 -1.62 19.78
CA GLU A 26 -17.75 -0.33 20.46
C GLU A 26 -16.57 -0.12 21.43
N GLN A 27 -16.28 -1.11 22.28
CA GLN A 27 -15.15 -1.05 23.22
C GLN A 27 -13.81 -0.96 22.47
N ILE A 28 -13.61 -1.83 21.46
CA ILE A 28 -12.37 -1.83 20.67
C ILE A 28 -12.17 -0.47 20.00
N VAL A 29 -13.20 0.10 19.38
CA VAL A 29 -13.10 1.40 18.71
C VAL A 29 -12.87 2.54 19.70
N THR A 30 -13.52 2.51 20.86
CA THR A 30 -13.34 3.51 21.92
C THR A 30 -11.90 3.52 22.42
N LEU A 31 -11.32 2.34 22.68
CA LEU A 31 -9.91 2.19 23.03
C LEU A 31 -9.00 2.74 21.92
N CYS A 32 -9.26 2.39 20.66
CA CYS A 32 -8.44 2.84 19.52
C CYS A 32 -8.42 4.36 19.36
N LEU A 33 -9.58 5.02 19.50
CA LEU A 33 -9.69 6.48 19.42
C LEU A 33 -8.96 7.16 20.58
N GLY A 34 -9.07 6.60 21.79
CA GLY A 34 -8.33 7.06 22.95
C GLY A 34 -6.82 6.98 22.76
N ILE A 35 -6.32 5.84 22.25
CA ILE A 35 -4.90 5.65 21.93
C ILE A 35 -4.41 6.70 20.93
N ASP A 36 -5.14 6.96 19.84
CA ASP A 36 -4.75 7.98 18.86
C ASP A 36 -4.79 9.40 19.46
N ALA A 37 -5.83 9.74 20.21
CA ALA A 37 -5.95 11.04 20.88
C ALA A 37 -4.77 11.29 21.83
N THR A 38 -4.43 10.32 22.68
CA THR A 38 -3.30 10.38 23.60
C THR A 38 -1.97 10.48 22.83
N ALA A 39 -1.81 9.72 21.75
CA ALA A 39 -0.61 9.77 20.89
C ALA A 39 -0.41 11.13 20.22
N THR A 40 -1.49 11.85 19.91
CA THR A 40 -1.41 13.21 19.33
C THR A 40 -1.12 14.29 20.36
N ARG A 41 -1.47 14.07 21.64
CA ARG A 41 -1.29 15.05 22.72
C ARG A 41 0.07 14.93 23.42
N LEU A 42 0.62 13.72 23.52
CA LEU A 42 1.84 13.46 24.30
C LEU A 42 3.10 13.41 23.44
N LYS A 43 4.23 13.83 24.02
CA LYS A 43 5.56 13.64 23.44
C LYS A 43 5.95 12.16 23.48
N ARG A 44 6.80 11.71 22.54
CA ARG A 44 7.22 10.29 22.40
C ARG A 44 7.64 9.60 23.70
N PRO A 45 8.48 10.19 24.58
CA PRO A 45 8.93 9.51 25.80
C PRO A 45 7.78 9.23 26.77
N THR A 46 6.90 10.21 26.94
CA THR A 46 5.72 10.10 27.81
C THR A 46 4.73 9.07 27.26
N PHE A 47 4.53 9.04 25.94
CA PHE A 47 3.65 8.07 25.31
C PHE A 47 4.14 6.62 25.44
N SER A 48 5.46 6.40 25.51
CA SER A 48 6.03 5.06 25.77
C SER A 48 5.66 4.56 27.17
N LEU A 49 5.74 5.42 28.20
CA LEU A 49 5.33 5.07 29.56
C LEU A 49 3.84 4.71 29.63
N PHE A 50 2.98 5.50 28.99
CA PHE A 50 1.54 5.21 28.88
C PHE A 50 1.25 3.86 28.21
N ARG A 51 2.12 3.42 27.29
CA ARG A 51 1.97 2.15 26.57
C ARG A 51 2.36 0.96 27.44
N GLU A 52 3.49 1.05 28.15
CA GLU A 52 3.98 -0.01 29.04
C GLU A 52 2.94 -0.38 30.10
N GLU A 53 2.24 0.64 30.62
CA GLU A 53 1.34 0.48 31.76
C GLU A 53 -0.07 0.02 31.39
N THR A 54 -0.41 0.02 30.10
CA THR A 54 -1.62 -0.67 29.62
C THR A 54 -1.50 -2.19 29.63
N GLY A 55 -0.28 -2.74 29.76
CA GLY A 55 -0.02 -4.18 29.63
C GLY A 55 -0.32 -4.76 28.23
N ILE A 56 -0.65 -3.92 27.25
CA ILE A 56 -0.97 -4.36 25.89
C ILE A 56 0.34 -4.59 25.13
N ASN A 57 0.46 -5.77 24.51
CA ASN A 57 1.61 -6.09 23.67
C ASN A 57 1.87 -5.01 22.60
N ASP A 58 3.14 -4.68 22.44
CA ASP A 58 3.67 -3.70 21.51
C ASP A 58 3.07 -3.72 20.10
N LYS A 59 2.93 -4.93 19.54
CA LYS A 59 2.41 -5.17 18.20
C LYS A 59 0.90 -4.95 18.13
N VAL A 60 0.18 -5.30 19.19
CA VAL A 60 -1.28 -5.08 19.30
C VAL A 60 -1.55 -3.60 19.44
N PHE A 61 -0.84 -2.92 20.33
CA PHE A 61 -0.97 -1.48 20.57
C PHE A 61 -0.76 -0.66 19.28
N SER A 62 0.26 -1.04 18.48
CA SER A 62 0.51 -0.41 17.18
C SER A 62 -0.66 -0.57 16.20
N LYS A 63 -1.33 -1.72 16.19
CA LYS A 63 -2.51 -1.97 15.33
C LYS A 63 -3.71 -1.15 15.79
N LEU A 64 -3.97 -1.09 17.11
CA LEU A 64 -5.06 -0.31 17.69
C LEU A 64 -4.92 1.18 17.36
N ARG A 65 -3.70 1.71 17.43
CA ARG A 65 -3.41 3.09 17.02
C ARG A 65 -3.74 3.33 15.54
N VAL A 66 -3.41 2.39 14.66
CA VAL A 66 -3.74 2.51 13.22
C VAL A 66 -5.24 2.56 13.00
N ILE A 67 -6.01 1.71 13.69
CA ILE A 67 -7.48 1.73 13.66
C ILE A 67 -8.00 3.11 14.10
N GLY A 68 -7.53 3.61 15.24
CA GLY A 68 -7.94 4.90 15.79
C GLY A 68 -7.68 6.05 14.81
N LYS A 69 -6.48 6.08 14.21
CA LYS A 69 -6.11 7.07 13.20
C LYS A 69 -7.03 7.05 11.98
N THR A 70 -7.40 5.86 11.49
CA THR A 70 -8.28 5.72 10.33
C THR A 70 -9.72 6.13 10.68
N LEU A 71 -10.26 5.69 11.82
CA LEU A 71 -11.65 5.99 12.22
C LEU A 71 -11.87 7.44 12.65
N LYS A 72 -10.83 8.14 13.11
CA LYS A 72 -10.87 9.57 13.42
C LYS A 72 -11.12 10.45 12.20
N GLN A 73 -10.83 9.96 10.99
CA GLN A 73 -11.09 10.68 9.74
C GLN A 73 -12.58 10.65 9.33
N LEU A 74 -13.39 9.81 9.97
CA LEU A 74 -14.84 9.72 9.74
C LEU A 74 -15.60 10.74 10.60
N THR A 75 -16.73 11.22 10.07
CA THR A 75 -17.70 12.00 10.83
C THR A 75 -18.32 11.16 11.96
N ASP A 76 -18.86 11.80 13.00
CA ASP A 76 -19.45 11.07 14.14
C ASP A 76 -20.68 10.24 13.75
N LYS A 77 -21.39 10.63 12.68
CA LYS A 77 -22.49 9.84 12.11
C LYS A 77 -21.95 8.58 11.42
N GLU A 78 -21.00 8.74 10.50
CA GLU A 78 -20.39 7.61 9.79
C GLU A 78 -19.68 6.66 10.74
N ARG A 79 -19.02 7.18 11.77
CA ARG A 79 -18.33 6.36 12.76
C ARG A 79 -19.31 5.47 13.52
N ARG A 80 -20.47 5.99 13.93
CA ARG A 80 -21.52 5.19 14.59
C ARG A 80 -22.06 4.09 13.68
N ASP A 81 -22.28 4.41 12.40
CA ASP A 81 -22.74 3.43 11.42
C ASP A 81 -21.68 2.34 11.16
N VAL A 82 -20.40 2.74 11.07
CA VAL A 82 -19.28 1.82 10.90
C VAL A 82 -19.14 0.90 12.11
N VAL A 83 -19.18 1.42 13.34
CA VAL A 83 -19.03 0.62 14.56
C VAL A 83 -20.05 -0.51 14.63
N LYS A 84 -21.32 -0.25 14.28
CA LYS A 84 -22.38 -1.27 14.26
C LYS A 84 -22.15 -2.40 13.23
N GLY A 85 -21.42 -2.11 12.16
CA GLY A 85 -21.13 -3.07 11.10
C GLY A 85 -19.82 -3.83 11.27
N LEU A 86 -18.97 -3.43 12.22
CA LEU A 86 -17.64 -4.03 12.41
C LEU A 86 -17.71 -5.36 13.17
N PRO A 87 -16.80 -6.31 12.86
CA PRO A 87 -16.66 -7.54 13.61
C PRO A 87 -15.99 -7.30 14.97
N ALA A 88 -16.34 -8.11 15.98
CA ALA A 88 -15.80 -8.08 17.35
C ALA A 88 -14.37 -8.65 17.43
N SER A 89 -13.47 -8.19 16.57
CA SER A 89 -12.09 -8.65 16.50
C SER A 89 -11.18 -7.53 16.02
N TYR A 90 -10.33 -7.02 16.91
CA TYR A 90 -9.38 -5.95 16.58
C TYR A 90 -8.48 -6.31 15.39
N SER A 91 -8.16 -7.60 15.22
CA SER A 91 -7.31 -8.06 14.12
C SER A 91 -8.03 -7.97 12.78
N THR A 92 -9.35 -8.25 12.75
CA THR A 92 -10.20 -8.10 11.57
C THR A 92 -10.43 -6.63 11.27
N ILE A 93 -10.77 -5.82 12.29
CA ILE A 93 -10.93 -4.37 12.16
C ILE A 93 -9.64 -3.74 11.61
N HIS A 94 -8.47 -4.12 12.11
CA HIS A 94 -7.18 -3.64 11.61
C HIS A 94 -6.97 -3.94 10.12
N VAL A 95 -7.38 -5.13 9.64
CA VAL A 95 -7.30 -5.46 8.21
C VAL A 95 -8.24 -4.56 7.39
N LEU A 96 -9.46 -4.33 7.86
CA LEU A 96 -10.43 -3.46 7.21
C LEU A 96 -9.97 -1.99 7.20
N CYS A 97 -9.35 -1.51 8.29
CA CYS A 97 -8.74 -0.17 8.37
C CYS A 97 -7.47 -0.01 7.51
N SER A 98 -7.08 -1.03 6.74
CA SER A 98 -6.10 -0.89 5.66
C SER A 98 -6.69 -0.28 4.38
N LEU A 99 -8.02 -0.15 4.31
CA LEU A 99 -8.79 0.59 3.31
C LEU A 99 -8.86 2.08 3.67
N THR A 100 -9.26 2.90 2.71
CA THR A 100 -9.59 4.30 2.99
C THR A 100 -10.88 4.41 3.83
N PRO A 101 -11.09 5.50 4.58
CA PRO A 101 -12.31 5.67 5.37
C PRO A 101 -13.58 5.58 4.52
N ALA A 102 -13.56 6.14 3.30
CA ALA A 102 -14.69 6.10 2.37
C ALA A 102 -15.00 4.67 1.88
N GLU A 103 -13.97 3.88 1.57
CA GLU A 103 -14.10 2.46 1.17
C GLU A 103 -14.66 1.61 2.32
N LEU A 104 -14.25 1.90 3.55
CA LEU A 104 -14.74 1.21 4.74
C LEU A 104 -16.24 1.47 4.95
N VAL A 105 -16.67 2.74 4.88
CA VAL A 105 -18.09 3.11 4.97
C VAL A 105 -18.90 2.45 3.87
N THR A 106 -18.38 2.47 2.63
CA THR A 106 -19.04 1.84 1.48
C THR A 106 -19.24 0.35 1.71
N GLY A 107 -18.20 -0.37 2.16
CA GLY A 107 -18.27 -1.81 2.40
C GLY A 107 -19.27 -2.22 3.49
N ILE A 108 -19.47 -1.38 4.49
CA ILE A 108 -20.48 -1.61 5.54
C ILE A 108 -21.89 -1.31 5.01
N ARG A 109 -22.06 -0.22 4.26
CA ARG A 109 -23.36 0.13 3.64
C ARG A 109 -23.81 -0.90 2.60
N SER A 110 -22.87 -1.46 1.83
CA SER A 110 -23.13 -2.52 0.84
C SER A 110 -23.31 -3.91 1.46
N LYS A 111 -23.22 -4.05 2.80
CA LYS A 111 -23.24 -5.32 3.53
C LYS A 111 -22.13 -6.30 3.12
N SER A 112 -21.07 -5.81 2.49
CA SER A 112 -19.88 -6.61 2.17
C SER A 112 -18.98 -6.81 3.41
N ILE A 113 -19.10 -5.92 4.39
CA ILE A 113 -18.55 -6.04 5.73
C ILE A 113 -19.72 -6.19 6.70
N THR A 114 -19.68 -7.23 7.51
CA THR A 114 -20.69 -7.54 8.52
C THR A 114 -20.02 -7.91 9.85
N PRO A 115 -20.76 -7.90 10.97
CA PRO A 115 -20.22 -8.34 12.26
C PRO A 115 -19.70 -9.79 12.27
N ALA A 116 -20.19 -10.63 11.36
CA ALA A 116 -19.74 -12.03 11.18
C ALA A 116 -18.51 -12.18 10.26
N THR A 117 -17.96 -11.07 9.74
CA THR A 117 -16.82 -11.10 8.82
C THR A 117 -15.59 -11.65 9.53
N SER A 118 -15.04 -12.74 9.01
CA SER A 118 -13.81 -13.35 9.50
C SER A 118 -12.57 -12.56 9.04
N VAL A 119 -11.43 -12.80 9.69
CA VAL A 119 -10.13 -12.21 9.29
C VAL A 119 -9.78 -12.56 7.84
N SER A 120 -10.10 -13.78 7.38
CA SER A 120 -9.82 -14.21 6.00
C SER A 120 -10.71 -13.48 5.00
N ALA A 121 -12.01 -13.36 5.29
CA ALA A 121 -12.96 -12.61 4.46
C ALA A 121 -12.57 -11.11 4.38
N ALA A 122 -12.19 -10.50 5.51
CA ALA A 122 -11.70 -9.13 5.54
C ALA A 122 -10.44 -8.93 4.68
N ARG A 123 -9.50 -9.90 4.68
CA ARG A 123 -8.30 -9.85 3.82
C ARG A 123 -8.66 -9.97 2.34
N ALA A 124 -9.60 -10.84 2.00
CA ALA A 124 -10.07 -11.02 0.63
C ALA A 124 -10.75 -9.74 0.12
N TYR A 125 -11.67 -9.17 0.90
CA TYR A 125 -12.33 -7.92 0.58
C TYR A 125 -11.34 -6.75 0.46
N ALA A 126 -10.43 -6.60 1.43
CA ALA A 126 -9.44 -5.53 1.37
C ALA A 126 -8.51 -5.65 0.15
N LYS A 127 -8.21 -6.88 -0.27
CA LYS A 127 -7.43 -7.17 -1.49
C LYS A 127 -8.24 -6.84 -2.75
N GLN A 128 -9.55 -7.10 -2.76
CA GLN A 128 -10.43 -6.77 -3.87
C GLN A 128 -10.54 -5.27 -4.11
N VAL A 129 -10.77 -4.51 -3.04
CA VAL A 129 -10.94 -3.05 -3.12
C VAL A 129 -9.64 -2.34 -3.48
N ARG A 130 -8.50 -2.77 -2.91
CA ARG A 130 -7.21 -2.10 -3.12
C ARG A 130 -6.53 -2.42 -4.43
N PHE A 131 -6.84 -3.58 -5.01
CA PHE A 131 -6.21 -4.03 -6.24
C PHE A 131 -7.28 -4.49 -7.23
N PRO A 132 -8.23 -3.63 -7.63
CA PRO A 132 -9.34 -4.04 -8.49
C PRO A 132 -8.84 -4.65 -9.80
N ALA A 133 -7.81 -4.05 -10.42
CA ALA A 133 -7.16 -4.56 -11.62
C ALA A 133 -6.39 -5.90 -11.44
N LEU A 134 -6.08 -6.29 -10.20
CA LEU A 134 -5.49 -7.60 -9.86
C LEU A 134 -6.50 -8.52 -9.15
N ALA A 135 -7.73 -8.07 -8.93
CA ALA A 135 -8.77 -8.75 -8.18
C ALA A 135 -9.98 -9.11 -9.04
N ALA A 136 -10.16 -8.47 -10.19
CA ALA A 136 -11.12 -8.88 -11.19
C ALA A 136 -10.48 -8.85 -12.58
N THR A 137 -10.23 -10.05 -13.11
CA THR A 137 -10.68 -10.43 -14.46
C THR A 137 -10.80 -11.94 -14.50
N ASP A 138 -11.98 -12.39 -14.91
CA ASP A 138 -12.17 -13.75 -15.42
C ASP A 138 -11.03 -14.10 -16.40
N GLY A 139 -10.57 -15.34 -16.33
CA GLY A 139 -9.66 -15.89 -17.33
C GLY A 139 -8.16 -15.85 -17.01
N ASP A 140 -7.62 -14.80 -16.38
CA ASP A 140 -6.15 -14.67 -16.32
C ASP A 140 -5.52 -14.84 -14.93
N LYS A 141 -4.62 -15.84 -14.86
CA LYS A 141 -3.59 -16.04 -13.82
C LYS A 141 -4.11 -16.20 -12.39
N GLY A 142 -4.77 -17.35 -12.15
CA GLY A 142 -4.64 -18.07 -10.88
C GLY A 142 -5.55 -17.66 -9.72
N ARG A 143 -6.71 -17.06 -9.98
CA ARG A 143 -7.78 -16.89 -8.97
C ARG A 143 -9.13 -17.42 -9.44
N TRP A 144 -9.96 -17.73 -8.45
CA TRP A 144 -11.35 -18.16 -8.59
C TRP A 144 -12.20 -16.97 -9.07
N GLY A 145 -12.79 -17.08 -10.25
CA GLY A 145 -13.73 -16.08 -10.78
C GLY A 145 -15.11 -16.20 -10.12
N ALA A 146 -15.95 -15.16 -10.23
CA ALA A 146 -17.30 -15.16 -9.66
C ALA A 146 -18.27 -16.17 -10.33
N LYS A 147 -17.88 -16.71 -11.50
CA LYS A 147 -18.62 -17.73 -12.27
C LYS A 147 -17.97 -19.12 -12.22
N GLN A 148 -17.23 -19.43 -11.15
CA GLN A 148 -16.56 -20.72 -11.00
C GLN A 148 -17.10 -21.45 -9.78
N GLU A 149 -17.49 -22.70 -9.95
CA GLU A 149 -17.97 -23.58 -8.89
C GLU A 149 -16.78 -24.28 -8.20
N HIS A 150 -16.77 -24.26 -6.87
CA HIS A 150 -15.81 -25.04 -6.07
C HIS A 150 -16.31 -26.47 -5.98
N LEU A 151 -15.58 -27.39 -6.61
CA LEU A 151 -15.90 -28.81 -6.60
C LEU A 151 -15.21 -29.53 -5.43
N TRP A 152 -13.86 -29.54 -5.39
CA TRP A 152 -13.09 -30.26 -4.38
C TRP A 152 -11.76 -29.57 -4.03
N SER A 153 -11.27 -29.86 -2.83
CA SER A 153 -9.93 -29.48 -2.36
C SER A 153 -9.07 -30.74 -2.20
N VAL A 154 -7.92 -30.80 -2.89
CA VAL A 154 -6.99 -31.93 -2.82
C VAL A 154 -5.91 -31.64 -1.78
N PHE A 155 -5.79 -32.51 -0.78
CA PHE A 155 -4.81 -32.39 0.30
C PHE A 155 -3.86 -33.58 0.35
N ARG A 156 -2.64 -33.32 0.86
CA ARG A 156 -1.65 -34.36 1.13
C ARG A 156 -1.23 -34.31 2.61
N PRO A 157 -1.04 -35.46 3.28
CA PRO A 157 -0.40 -35.55 4.60
C PRO A 157 1.04 -35.02 4.61
N GLU A 158 1.49 -34.44 5.73
CA GLU A 158 2.79 -33.74 5.87
C GLU A 158 4.03 -34.64 5.73
N GLU A 159 3.88 -35.95 5.90
CA GLU A 159 5.01 -36.87 6.15
C GLU A 159 5.82 -37.29 4.91
N THR A 160 5.46 -36.85 3.71
CA THR A 160 6.30 -37.08 2.53
C THR A 160 6.41 -35.84 1.63
N PRO A 161 7.62 -35.37 1.28
CA PRO A 161 7.78 -34.27 0.33
C PRO A 161 7.49 -34.73 -1.11
N LEU A 162 6.73 -33.96 -1.89
CA LEU A 162 6.64 -34.13 -3.35
C LEU A 162 7.56 -33.05 -3.92
N ALA A 163 8.69 -33.45 -4.49
CA ALA A 163 9.60 -32.51 -5.12
C ALA A 163 9.98 -33.00 -6.52
N GLY A 164 10.28 -32.05 -7.41
CA GLY A 164 10.81 -32.32 -8.74
C GLY A 164 9.84 -33.08 -9.65
N LYS A 165 10.29 -34.23 -10.19
CA LYS A 165 9.60 -35.01 -11.23
C LYS A 165 8.24 -35.55 -10.78
N ALA A 166 8.12 -35.98 -9.53
CA ALA A 166 6.88 -36.54 -8.99
C ALA A 166 5.74 -35.50 -8.93
N SER A 167 6.08 -34.24 -8.63
CA SER A 167 5.09 -33.15 -8.62
C SER A 167 4.60 -32.80 -10.01
N LYS A 168 5.49 -32.82 -11.01
CA LYS A 168 5.10 -32.57 -12.40
C LYS A 168 4.25 -33.69 -12.97
N ALA A 169 4.60 -34.95 -12.67
CA ALA A 169 3.81 -36.11 -13.09
C ALA A 169 2.39 -36.10 -12.48
N LEU A 170 2.26 -35.74 -11.20
CA LEU A 170 0.97 -35.57 -10.55
C LEU A 170 0.16 -34.43 -11.18
N GLU A 171 0.81 -33.29 -11.46
CA GLU A 171 0.16 -32.16 -12.13
C GLU A 171 -0.35 -32.55 -13.54
N GLU A 172 0.46 -33.25 -14.33
CA GLU A 172 0.08 -33.71 -15.66
C GLU A 172 -1.08 -34.71 -15.63
N ALA A 173 -1.06 -35.66 -14.68
CA ALA A 173 -2.16 -36.62 -14.51
C ALA A 173 -3.46 -35.92 -14.13
N LEU A 174 -3.42 -35.00 -13.16
CA LEU A 174 -4.58 -34.22 -12.76
C LEU A 174 -5.08 -33.32 -13.89
N ARG A 175 -4.19 -32.73 -14.69
CA ARG A 175 -4.58 -31.91 -15.85
C ARG A 175 -5.35 -32.72 -16.88
N ARG A 176 -4.93 -33.96 -17.17
CA ARG A 176 -5.64 -34.84 -18.12
C ARG A 176 -7.05 -35.17 -17.64
N VAL A 177 -7.18 -35.62 -16.39
CA VAL A 177 -8.48 -35.95 -15.79
C VAL A 177 -9.40 -34.72 -15.75
N CYS A 178 -8.88 -33.55 -15.39
CA CYS A 178 -9.68 -32.33 -15.39
C CYS A 178 -10.15 -31.95 -16.81
N GLN A 179 -9.29 -32.06 -17.84
CA GLN A 179 -9.64 -31.75 -19.23
C GLN A 179 -10.79 -32.61 -19.77
N GLU A 180 -10.82 -33.89 -19.43
CA GLU A 180 -11.88 -34.83 -19.86
C GLU A 180 -13.28 -34.40 -19.40
N HIS A 181 -13.36 -33.69 -18.27
CA HIS A 181 -14.60 -33.21 -17.69
C HIS A 181 -14.84 -31.70 -17.88
N GLY A 182 -14.07 -31.04 -18.76
CA GLY A 182 -14.20 -29.59 -18.99
C GLY A 182 -13.75 -28.72 -17.80
N VAL A 183 -13.00 -29.30 -16.85
CA VAL A 183 -12.49 -28.63 -15.65
C VAL A 183 -11.04 -28.16 -15.92
N VAL A 184 -10.68 -26.98 -15.42
CA VAL A 184 -9.31 -26.44 -15.59
C VAL A 184 -8.56 -26.52 -14.27
N LEU A 185 -7.51 -27.35 -14.22
CA LEU A 185 -6.60 -27.41 -13.07
C LEU A 185 -5.78 -26.11 -12.98
N ARG A 186 -5.93 -25.38 -11.87
CA ARG A 186 -5.20 -24.15 -11.56
C ARG A 186 -4.36 -24.32 -10.30
N GLN A 187 -3.11 -23.90 -10.35
CA GLN A 187 -2.30 -23.75 -9.13
C GLN A 187 -2.86 -22.58 -8.31
N ALA A 188 -3.10 -22.80 -7.02
CA ALA A 188 -3.52 -21.72 -6.14
C ALA A 188 -2.41 -20.67 -6.07
N THR A 189 -2.61 -19.50 -6.69
CA THR A 189 -1.74 -18.36 -6.39
C THR A 189 -2.06 -17.89 -4.97
N THR A 190 -1.35 -18.45 -4.01
CA THR A 190 -1.23 -17.96 -2.62
C THR A 190 -0.44 -16.65 -2.57
N ALA A 191 -0.62 -15.77 -3.56
CA ALA A 191 -0.04 -14.44 -3.59
C ALA A 191 -0.70 -13.59 -2.48
N GLY A 192 -0.01 -13.49 -1.34
CA GLY A 192 -0.38 -12.63 -0.23
C GLY A 192 -0.37 -11.15 -0.64
N ILE A 193 -0.98 -10.29 0.19
CA ILE A 193 -1.04 -8.83 -0.06
C ILE A 193 0.36 -8.24 -0.34
N ALA A 194 1.40 -8.79 0.29
CA ALA A 194 2.79 -8.38 0.05
C ALA A 194 3.23 -8.60 -1.40
N SER A 195 3.05 -9.81 -1.94
CA SER A 195 3.40 -10.15 -3.33
C SER A 195 2.64 -9.30 -4.36
N LEU A 196 1.38 -8.95 -4.09
CA LEU A 196 0.59 -8.11 -4.99
C LEU A 196 1.02 -6.66 -4.97
N ARG A 197 1.40 -6.16 -3.79
CA ARG A 197 2.03 -4.83 -3.68
C ARG A 197 3.37 -4.78 -4.41
N GLU A 198 4.10 -5.89 -4.44
CA GLU A 198 5.36 -5.98 -5.18
C GLU A 198 5.13 -6.02 -6.68
N GLU A 199 4.18 -6.81 -7.15
CA GLU A 199 3.79 -6.85 -8.57
C GLU A 199 3.26 -5.49 -9.05
N GLU A 200 2.38 -4.85 -8.27
CA GLU A 200 1.87 -3.51 -8.58
C GLU A 200 3.01 -2.48 -8.62
N ARG A 201 3.94 -2.53 -7.67
CA ARG A 201 5.13 -1.66 -7.68
C ARG A 201 5.98 -1.89 -8.91
N ARG A 202 6.21 -3.14 -9.31
CA ARG A 202 6.99 -3.45 -10.51
C ARG A 202 6.31 -2.92 -11.78
N LYS A 203 4.99 -3.05 -11.89
CA LYS A 203 4.21 -2.48 -13.00
C LYS A 203 4.27 -0.95 -13.01
N ARG A 204 4.09 -0.31 -11.86
CA ARG A 204 4.24 1.16 -11.71
C ARG A 204 5.65 1.63 -12.06
N ALA A 205 6.68 0.91 -11.63
CA ALA A 205 8.07 1.22 -11.94
C ALA A 205 8.34 1.15 -13.44
N ALA A 206 7.89 0.08 -14.11
CA ALA A 206 8.03 -0.06 -15.56
C ALA A 206 7.32 1.07 -16.32
N PHE A 207 6.07 1.38 -15.91
CA PHE A 207 5.31 2.47 -16.51
C PHE A 207 6.01 3.83 -16.37
N TRP A 208 6.44 4.19 -15.16
CA TRP A 208 7.12 5.48 -14.94
C TRP A 208 8.51 5.55 -15.57
N ARG A 209 9.16 4.40 -15.77
CA ARG A 209 10.36 4.32 -16.59
C ARG A 209 10.05 4.67 -18.04
N GLU A 210 9.03 4.06 -18.65
CA GLU A 210 8.62 4.38 -20.02
C GLU A 210 8.25 5.87 -20.20
N VAL A 211 7.51 6.45 -19.25
CA VAL A 211 7.21 7.90 -19.27
C VAL A 211 8.49 8.73 -19.20
N LEU A 212 9.44 8.38 -18.32
CA LEU A 212 10.74 9.05 -18.24
C LEU A 212 11.54 8.93 -19.54
N GLU A 213 11.43 7.79 -20.23
CA GLU A 213 12.10 7.56 -21.51
C GLU A 213 11.54 8.45 -22.63
N GLY A 214 10.23 8.71 -22.59
CA GLY A 214 9.55 9.66 -23.48
C GLY A 214 9.93 11.11 -23.22
N GLU A 215 10.08 11.51 -21.95
CA GLU A 215 10.46 12.89 -21.58
C GLU A 215 11.93 13.21 -21.89
N LEU A 216 12.83 12.26 -21.67
CA LEU A 216 14.27 12.42 -21.94
C LEU A 216 14.70 11.52 -23.09
N THR A 217 14.53 11.98 -24.31
CA THR A 217 14.80 11.16 -25.51
C THR A 217 16.29 11.00 -25.80
N HIS A 218 16.63 9.94 -26.54
CA HIS A 218 18.00 9.73 -27.03
C HIS A 218 18.47 10.87 -27.95
N LYS A 219 17.55 11.42 -28.77
CA LYS A 219 17.84 12.55 -29.66
C LYS A 219 18.23 13.81 -28.86
N TRP A 220 17.50 14.11 -27.79
CA TRP A 220 17.82 15.22 -26.90
C TRP A 220 19.22 15.04 -26.28
N PHE A 221 19.54 13.84 -25.76
CA PHE A 221 20.86 13.59 -25.15
C PHE A 221 22.03 13.76 -26.12
N LEU A 222 21.87 13.33 -27.37
CA LEU A 222 22.91 13.49 -28.39
C LEU A 222 23.22 14.96 -28.72
N GLN A 223 22.21 15.84 -28.64
CA GLN A 223 22.36 17.28 -28.92
C GLN A 223 23.06 18.04 -27.79
N LEU A 224 23.27 17.42 -26.63
CA LEU A 224 23.89 18.07 -25.49
C LEU A 224 25.40 18.25 -25.68
N PRO A 225 25.97 19.36 -25.17
CA PRO A 225 27.41 19.58 -25.13
C PRO A 225 28.17 18.46 -24.41
N GLU A 226 29.29 18.01 -24.99
CA GLU A 226 30.11 16.90 -24.45
C GLU A 226 30.82 17.25 -23.13
N ASP A 227 31.10 18.53 -22.89
CA ASP A 227 31.65 19.02 -21.62
C ASP A 227 30.70 18.76 -20.44
N VAL A 228 29.39 19.00 -20.65
CA VAL A 228 28.36 18.72 -19.63
C VAL A 228 28.25 17.22 -19.38
N LYS A 229 28.27 16.39 -20.43
CA LYS A 229 28.25 14.92 -20.28
C LYS A 229 29.47 14.40 -19.51
N LYS A 230 30.67 14.91 -19.84
CA LYS A 230 31.93 14.56 -19.16
C LYS A 230 31.93 14.98 -17.70
N GLN A 231 31.43 16.17 -17.38
CA GLN A 231 31.37 16.67 -15.99
C GLN A 231 30.60 15.71 -15.06
N PHE A 232 29.57 15.05 -15.58
CA PHE A 232 28.74 14.11 -14.82
C PHE A 232 29.12 12.63 -15.05
N ASN A 233 30.15 12.37 -15.87
CA ASN A 233 30.59 11.03 -16.28
C ASN A 233 29.47 10.18 -16.91
N LEU A 234 28.73 10.79 -17.84
CA LEU A 234 27.58 10.17 -18.52
C LEU A 234 27.90 9.92 -20.00
N LYS A 235 27.77 8.67 -20.45
CA LYS A 235 28.02 8.23 -21.84
C LYS A 235 26.73 7.97 -22.61
N THR A 236 25.68 7.59 -21.91
CA THR A 236 24.39 7.22 -22.51
C THR A 236 23.22 7.90 -21.80
N ILE A 237 22.09 8.00 -22.48
CA ILE A 237 20.87 8.53 -21.87
C ILE A 237 20.38 7.62 -20.72
N ASP A 238 20.58 6.31 -20.83
CA ASP A 238 20.16 5.37 -19.78
C ASP A 238 20.97 5.57 -18.49
N GLU A 239 22.27 5.87 -18.60
CA GLU A 239 23.06 6.26 -17.43
C GLU A 239 22.47 7.49 -16.73
N VAL A 240 21.99 8.49 -17.48
CA VAL A 240 21.29 9.65 -16.89
C VAL A 240 20.07 9.19 -16.11
N ARG A 241 19.23 8.36 -16.75
CA ARG A 241 17.98 7.82 -16.19
C ARG A 241 18.20 6.86 -15.03
N ASP A 242 19.40 6.33 -14.83
CA ASP A 242 19.74 5.44 -13.72
C ASP A 242 20.52 6.14 -12.58
N THR A 243 21.03 7.36 -12.80
CA THR A 243 21.71 8.13 -11.74
C THR A 243 20.81 8.41 -10.51
N PRO A 244 21.40 8.63 -9.32
CA PRO A 244 20.66 9.08 -8.15
C PRO A 244 19.94 10.42 -8.42
N LEU A 245 18.78 10.64 -7.77
CA LEU A 245 17.94 11.83 -8.01
C LEU A 245 18.71 13.16 -7.93
N ARG A 246 19.69 13.27 -7.01
CA ARG A 246 20.52 14.47 -6.87
C ARG A 246 21.37 14.73 -8.10
N GLN A 247 22.03 13.71 -8.64
CA GLN A 247 22.88 13.82 -9.83
C GLN A 247 22.01 14.07 -11.07
N PHE A 248 20.89 13.35 -11.20
CA PHE A 248 19.89 13.56 -12.24
C PHE A 248 19.42 15.03 -12.30
N THR A 249 19.02 15.58 -11.15
CA THR A 249 18.53 16.96 -11.06
C THR A 249 19.65 17.96 -11.35
N GLY A 250 20.85 17.71 -10.83
CA GLY A 250 22.02 18.57 -11.07
C GLY A 250 22.42 18.62 -12.54
N PHE A 251 22.38 17.48 -13.22
CA PHE A 251 22.64 17.38 -14.65
C PHE A 251 21.65 18.23 -15.46
N LEU A 252 20.34 18.06 -15.22
CA LEU A 252 19.31 18.80 -15.95
C LEU A 252 19.35 20.31 -15.69
N ILE A 253 19.58 20.74 -14.45
CA ILE A 253 19.76 22.17 -14.12
C ILE A 253 20.96 22.77 -14.84
N LYS A 254 22.06 22.01 -14.95
CA LYS A 254 23.28 22.47 -15.63
C LYS A 254 23.05 22.60 -17.13
N THR A 255 22.32 21.65 -17.72
CA THR A 255 21.93 21.65 -19.13
C THR A 255 21.04 22.86 -19.49
N ASP A 256 20.05 23.17 -18.66
CA ASP A 256 19.09 24.26 -18.94
C ASP A 256 19.59 25.65 -18.53
N GLY A 257 20.76 25.72 -17.90
CA GLY A 257 21.36 26.99 -17.46
C GLY A 257 20.65 27.63 -16.26
N GLY A 258 19.92 26.85 -15.45
CA GLY A 258 19.29 27.38 -14.24
C GLY A 258 18.12 26.55 -13.72
N ARG A 259 17.73 26.85 -12.47
CA ARG A 259 16.66 26.13 -11.77
C ARG A 259 15.27 26.42 -12.31
N ASP A 260 15.02 27.65 -12.77
CA ASP A 260 13.68 28.04 -13.23
C ASP A 260 13.35 27.36 -14.56
N LYS A 261 14.26 27.44 -15.54
CA LYS A 261 14.18 26.73 -16.82
C LYS A 261 14.07 25.22 -16.65
N PHE A 262 14.79 24.64 -15.70
CA PHE A 262 14.68 23.22 -15.39
C PHE A 262 13.24 22.77 -15.12
N TRP A 263 12.46 23.56 -14.37
CA TRP A 263 11.09 23.16 -14.07
C TRP A 263 10.15 23.33 -15.25
N GLU A 264 10.43 24.28 -16.13
CA GLU A 264 9.67 24.50 -17.37
C GLU A 264 9.94 23.40 -18.39
N THR A 265 11.22 23.05 -18.60
CA THR A 265 11.65 22.10 -19.63
C THR A 265 11.61 20.64 -19.15
N HIS A 266 11.99 20.37 -17.91
CA HIS A 266 12.23 19.02 -17.40
C HIS A 266 11.48 18.69 -16.11
N GLY A 267 10.49 19.51 -15.72
CA GLY A 267 9.64 19.23 -14.56
C GLY A 267 8.90 17.89 -14.66
N GLN A 268 8.44 17.51 -15.84
CA GLN A 268 7.78 16.23 -16.10
C GLN A 268 8.75 15.04 -15.99
N ALA A 269 9.97 15.18 -16.53
CA ALA A 269 11.05 14.19 -16.36
C ALA A 269 11.40 13.98 -14.87
N TYR A 270 11.46 15.07 -14.09
CA TYR A 270 11.71 15.00 -12.65
C TYR A 270 10.60 14.23 -11.91
N VAL A 271 9.34 14.56 -12.17
CA VAL A 271 8.20 13.86 -11.54
C VAL A 271 8.21 12.37 -11.91
N SER A 272 8.45 12.03 -13.17
CA SER A 272 8.58 10.65 -13.66
C SER A 272 9.70 9.90 -12.94
N LYS A 273 10.87 10.54 -12.79
CA LYS A 273 12.01 9.96 -12.06
C LYS A 273 11.67 9.71 -10.58
N VAL A 274 11.01 10.65 -9.90
CA VAL A 274 10.62 10.47 -8.50
C VAL A 274 9.60 9.34 -8.34
N GLN A 275 8.62 9.26 -9.24
CA GLN A 275 7.63 8.18 -9.25
C GLN A 275 8.27 6.81 -9.51
N TYR A 276 9.18 6.73 -10.49
CA TYR A 276 9.98 5.53 -10.77
C TYR A 276 10.79 5.09 -9.54
N LEU A 277 11.57 6.00 -8.93
CA LEU A 277 12.38 5.68 -7.75
C LEU A 277 11.53 5.25 -6.55
N MET A 278 10.37 5.89 -6.35
CA MET A 278 9.42 5.50 -5.30
C MET A 278 8.84 4.09 -5.53
N ALA A 279 8.61 3.70 -6.78
CA ALA A 279 8.09 2.37 -7.11
C ALA A 279 9.18 1.28 -7.03
N SER A 280 10.41 1.60 -7.45
CA SER A 280 11.54 0.67 -7.57
C SER A 280 12.27 0.41 -6.26
N ILE A 281 12.27 1.35 -5.31
CA ILE A 281 13.04 1.19 -4.07
C ILE A 281 12.30 0.30 -3.06
N GLU A 282 13.04 -0.64 -2.45
CA GLU A 282 12.48 -1.57 -1.46
C GLU A 282 12.28 -0.90 -0.09
N ASP A 283 13.25 -0.06 0.31
CA ASP A 283 13.24 0.60 1.60
C ASP A 283 12.00 1.48 1.78
N ARG A 284 11.31 1.28 2.90
CA ARG A 284 10.08 2.00 3.23
C ARG A 284 10.36 3.46 3.60
N ALA A 285 11.48 3.75 4.25
CA ALA A 285 11.80 5.11 4.66
C ALA A 285 12.11 5.98 3.44
N GLN A 286 12.95 5.48 2.52
CA GLN A 286 13.23 6.19 1.27
C GLN A 286 11.98 6.38 0.40
N ARG A 287 11.08 5.37 0.32
CA ARG A 287 9.79 5.56 -0.37
C ARG A 287 8.96 6.70 0.20
N TYR A 288 8.89 6.78 1.52
CA TYR A 288 8.17 7.86 2.19
C TYR A 288 8.80 9.23 1.89
N ASN A 289 10.14 9.31 1.86
CA ASN A 289 10.84 10.53 1.48
C ASN A 289 10.54 10.97 0.04
N TYR A 290 10.54 10.02 -0.92
CA TYR A 290 10.16 10.32 -2.30
C TYR A 290 8.69 10.75 -2.41
N LYS A 291 7.80 10.13 -1.65
CA LYS A 291 6.39 10.52 -1.58
C LYS A 291 6.24 11.97 -1.08
N LEU A 292 6.87 12.33 0.04
CA LEU A 292 6.83 13.69 0.57
C LEU A 292 7.37 14.71 -0.43
N ARG A 293 8.47 14.37 -1.10
CA ARG A 293 9.08 15.23 -2.11
C ARG A 293 8.16 15.44 -3.32
N LEU A 294 7.49 14.37 -3.77
CA LEU A 294 6.51 14.44 -4.83
C LEU A 294 5.32 15.33 -4.42
N GLU A 295 4.76 15.12 -3.23
CA GLU A 295 3.67 15.94 -2.70
C GLU A 295 4.07 17.43 -2.59
N GLU A 296 5.28 17.72 -2.15
CA GLU A 296 5.81 19.09 -2.09
C GLU A 296 5.88 19.74 -3.49
N VAL A 297 6.43 19.02 -4.47
CA VAL A 297 6.58 19.55 -5.84
C VAL A 297 5.22 19.75 -6.51
N LEU A 298 4.33 18.76 -6.42
CA LEU A 298 2.99 18.86 -7.00
C LEU A 298 2.11 19.90 -6.28
N GLY A 299 2.34 20.14 -4.98
CA GLY A 299 1.67 21.21 -4.23
C GLY A 299 2.11 22.61 -4.64
N LYS A 300 3.38 22.78 -5.04
CA LYS A 300 3.93 24.06 -5.51
C LYS A 300 3.66 24.33 -6.99
N ARG A 301 3.53 23.28 -7.81
CA ARG A 301 3.45 23.33 -9.27
C ARG A 301 2.17 22.66 -9.77
N LYS A 302 1.12 23.45 -9.94
CA LYS A 302 -0.22 22.97 -10.33
C LYS A 302 -0.21 22.31 -11.72
N GLU A 303 0.59 22.83 -12.64
CA GLU A 303 0.79 22.30 -13.99
C GLU A 303 1.28 20.85 -13.97
N LEU A 304 2.27 20.54 -13.11
CA LEU A 304 2.81 19.20 -12.94
C LEU A 304 1.81 18.27 -12.24
N ALA A 305 1.01 18.80 -11.31
CA ALA A 305 -0.07 18.03 -10.66
C ALA A 305 -1.15 17.61 -11.65
N ILE A 306 -1.58 18.52 -12.53
CA ILE A 306 -2.57 18.23 -13.58
C ILE A 306 -2.01 17.19 -14.55
N TRP A 307 -0.76 17.36 -15.01
CA TRP A 307 -0.10 16.41 -15.89
C TRP A 307 0.02 15.03 -15.23
N ASN A 308 0.53 14.94 -14.01
CA ASN A 308 0.70 13.67 -13.28
C ASN A 308 -0.63 12.94 -13.12
N ASN A 309 -1.70 13.65 -12.77
CA ASN A 309 -3.04 13.06 -12.64
C ASN A 309 -3.60 12.59 -13.99
N THR A 310 -3.30 13.31 -15.09
CA THR A 310 -3.71 12.92 -16.44
C THR A 310 -3.02 11.64 -16.89
N ILE A 311 -1.71 11.55 -16.67
CA ILE A 311 -0.90 10.36 -16.97
C ILE A 311 -1.37 9.15 -16.16
N LEU A 312 -1.60 9.31 -14.86
CA LEU A 312 -2.11 8.23 -13.99
C LEU A 312 -3.51 7.75 -14.38
N LYS A 313 -4.41 8.67 -14.78
CA LYS A 313 -5.75 8.30 -15.28
C LYS A 313 -5.67 7.50 -16.59
N ARG A 314 -4.82 7.92 -17.53
CA ARG A 314 -4.65 7.22 -18.82
C ARG A 314 -4.08 5.81 -18.66
N SER A 315 -3.25 5.58 -17.63
CA SER A 315 -2.66 4.27 -17.37
C SER A 315 -3.48 3.36 -16.46
N GLY A 316 -4.65 3.82 -15.97
CA GLY A 316 -5.46 3.06 -15.01
C GLY A 316 -4.79 2.88 -13.64
N LEU A 317 -3.81 3.75 -13.32
CA LEU A 317 -3.11 3.78 -12.03
C LEU A 317 -3.73 4.77 -11.03
N LEU A 318 -4.72 5.56 -11.48
CA LEU A 318 -5.59 6.41 -10.66
C LEU A 318 -7.00 5.85 -10.56
#